data_AF-A0A957BAI4-F1
#
_entry.id   AF-A0A957BAI4-F1
#
_cell.length_a   1.000
_cell.length_b   1.000
_cell.length_c   1.000
_cell.angle_alpha   90.00
_cell.angle_beta   90.00
_cell.angle_gamma   90.00
#
_symmetry.space_group_name_H-M   'P 1'
#
loop_
_entity.id
_entity.type
_entity.pdbx_description
1 polymer ?
#
loop_
_entity_poly.entity_id
_entity_poly.type
_entity_poly.pdbx_seq_one_letter_code
_entity_poly.pdbx_strand_id
1 'polypeptide(L)'
;MDSEQLKSFAEDVAKQLNENSGDPVRQIALIAEHLGTDFVKENLDETLKIEAAGGMMTQEGERRRTPGGVFFYLVKGKMEPNVRQIIFPNFGQQAKGGVVEWKDRGEYVEKALADKGELRRVSITVVGRPSKVVIEENSVFAVFEYVHPNAPYPRGVPQPPEKPDTYVVYMSMKHWEQVADAVKNPKDELIVDGTISWDDEHNCLAVFSTRITTRLLEKRQRRQDRAKQETQKPKKTDKPTRKPEDSRVSSVASSLDLPEDTAAEIRKLEQAATTLRERIAAKTAKGQKASMEEKLLRNNERQIAKLKESAR
;
A
#
# COMPACT_ATOMS: atom_id res chain seq x y z
N MET A 1 30.39 -25.04 9.23
CA MET A 1 30.29 -23.57 9.37
C MET A 1 29.04 -23.28 10.18
N ASP A 2 29.12 -22.36 11.13
CA ASP A 2 27.93 -21.91 11.86
C ASP A 2 27.03 -21.07 10.95
N SER A 3 25.74 -20.98 11.29
CA SER A 3 24.71 -20.29 10.49
C SER A 3 25.09 -18.84 10.16
N GLU A 4 25.78 -18.15 11.08
CA GLU A 4 26.24 -16.77 10.89
C GLU A 4 27.38 -16.67 9.85
N GLN A 5 28.25 -17.68 9.78
CA GLN A 5 29.33 -17.75 8.79
C GLN A 5 28.77 -18.02 7.38
N LEU A 6 27.77 -18.91 7.27
CA LEU A 6 27.09 -19.18 6.00
C LEU A 6 26.35 -17.96 5.46
N LYS A 7 25.74 -17.16 6.35
CA LYS A 7 25.08 -15.92 5.96
C LYS A 7 26.08 -14.88 5.45
N SER A 8 27.18 -14.67 6.17
CA SER A 8 28.25 -13.74 5.73
C SER A 8 28.83 -14.16 4.38
N PHE A 9 29.13 -15.45 4.20
CA PHE A 9 29.58 -16.01 2.93
C PHE A 9 28.56 -15.77 1.80
N ALA A 10 27.28 -16.00 2.06
CA ALA A 10 26.23 -15.78 1.07
C ALA A 10 26.08 -14.30 0.69
N GLU A 11 26.24 -13.37 1.64
CA GLU A 11 26.24 -11.94 1.37
C GLU A 11 27.41 -11.54 0.46
N ASP A 12 28.59 -12.10 0.66
CA ASP A 12 29.76 -11.81 -0.19
C ASP A 12 29.62 -12.37 -1.60
N VAL A 13 29.05 -13.58 -1.74
CA VAL A 13 28.72 -14.15 -3.05
C VAL A 13 27.64 -13.31 -3.75
N ALA A 14 26.60 -12.90 -3.02
CA ALA A 14 25.51 -12.11 -3.59
C ALA A 14 26.00 -10.73 -4.08
N LYS A 15 26.91 -10.07 -3.35
CA LYS A 15 27.59 -8.84 -3.80
C LYS A 15 28.33 -9.05 -5.12
N GLN A 16 29.06 -10.16 -5.28
CA GLN A 16 29.76 -10.46 -6.54
C GLN A 16 28.82 -10.70 -7.71
N LEU A 17 27.63 -11.24 -7.46
CA LEU A 17 26.58 -11.45 -8.45
C LEU A 17 25.76 -10.17 -8.74
N ASN A 18 26.07 -9.06 -8.06
CA ASN A 18 25.32 -7.81 -8.08
C ASN A 18 23.85 -7.97 -7.61
N GLU A 19 23.63 -8.88 -6.66
CA GLU A 19 22.33 -9.18 -6.08
C GLU A 19 22.33 -8.75 -4.60
N ASN A 20 21.65 -7.65 -4.27
CA ASN A 20 21.62 -7.11 -2.89
C ASN A 20 20.27 -7.31 -2.18
N SER A 21 19.38 -8.13 -2.73
CA SER A 21 18.08 -8.41 -2.12
C SER A 21 18.16 -9.57 -1.11
N GLY A 22 17.27 -9.57 -0.11
CA GLY A 22 17.30 -10.58 0.96
C GLY A 22 17.01 -12.01 0.49
N ASP A 23 16.23 -12.17 -0.59
CA ASP A 23 15.84 -13.48 -1.11
C ASP A 23 17.00 -14.25 -1.77
N PRO A 24 17.80 -13.67 -2.69
CA PRO A 24 19.02 -14.29 -3.22
C PRO A 24 20.04 -14.68 -2.15
N VAL A 25 20.29 -13.82 -1.16
CA VAL A 25 21.22 -14.11 -0.06
C VAL A 25 20.76 -15.36 0.70
N ARG A 26 19.47 -15.42 1.05
CA ARG A 26 18.90 -16.60 1.72
C ARG A 26 19.02 -17.86 0.85
N GLN A 27 18.77 -17.75 -0.46
CA GLN A 27 18.91 -18.87 -1.38
C GLN A 27 20.36 -19.36 -1.45
N ILE A 28 21.34 -18.46 -1.57
CA ILE A 28 22.77 -18.82 -1.60
C ILE A 28 23.20 -19.48 -0.29
N ALA A 29 22.73 -18.99 0.85
CA ALA A 29 22.99 -19.61 2.15
C ALA A 29 22.45 -21.06 2.21
N LEU A 30 21.22 -21.29 1.72
CA LEU A 30 20.64 -22.63 1.64
C LEU A 30 21.39 -23.55 0.66
N ILE A 31 21.89 -23.01 -0.45
CA ILE A 31 22.76 -23.76 -1.38
C ILE A 31 24.04 -24.18 -0.65
N ALA A 32 24.70 -23.27 0.05
CA ALA A 32 25.90 -23.56 0.82
C ALA A 32 25.65 -24.56 1.95
N GLU A 33 24.48 -24.51 2.59
CA GLU A 33 24.07 -25.43 3.65
C GLU A 33 23.82 -26.86 3.13
N HIS A 34 23.12 -27.01 2.01
CA HIS A 34 22.72 -28.33 1.50
C HIS A 34 23.74 -28.96 0.53
N LEU A 35 24.55 -28.16 -0.15
CA LEU A 35 25.49 -28.63 -1.19
C LEU A 35 26.93 -28.25 -0.91
N GLY A 36 27.19 -27.48 0.15
CA GLY A 36 28.52 -27.05 0.54
C GLY A 36 28.97 -25.73 -0.10
N THR A 37 29.93 -25.07 0.54
CA THR A 37 30.48 -23.80 0.06
C THR A 37 31.31 -23.94 -1.20
N ASP A 38 31.94 -25.09 -1.41
CA ASP A 38 32.79 -25.33 -2.58
C ASP A 38 31.95 -25.42 -3.85
N PHE A 39 30.79 -26.07 -3.77
CA PHE A 39 29.79 -26.05 -4.84
C PHE A 39 29.38 -24.62 -5.21
N VAL A 40 29.16 -23.75 -4.22
CA VAL A 40 28.83 -22.33 -4.47
C VAL A 40 29.98 -21.60 -5.17
N LYS A 41 31.22 -21.78 -4.71
CA LYS A 41 32.41 -21.14 -5.31
C LYS A 41 32.66 -21.61 -6.74
N GLU A 42 32.58 -22.92 -7.00
CA GLU A 42 32.77 -23.48 -8.35
C GLU A 42 31.75 -22.91 -9.34
N ASN A 43 30.48 -22.82 -8.95
CA ASN A 43 29.44 -22.28 -9.81
C ASN A 43 29.53 -20.74 -9.95
N LEU A 44 30.07 -20.04 -8.94
CA LEU A 44 30.38 -18.62 -9.05
C LEU A 44 31.50 -18.38 -10.06
N ASP A 45 32.59 -19.15 -9.98
CA ASP A 45 33.70 -19.06 -10.93
C ASP A 45 33.24 -19.36 -12.37
N GLU A 46 32.40 -20.37 -12.55
CA GLU A 46 31.81 -20.68 -13.85
C GLU A 46 30.89 -19.56 -14.36
N THR A 47 30.12 -18.94 -13.46
CA THR A 47 29.29 -17.78 -13.79
C THR A 47 30.14 -16.62 -14.29
N LEU A 48 31.24 -16.31 -13.59
CA LEU A 48 32.15 -15.23 -13.98
C LEU A 48 32.84 -15.51 -15.32
N LYS A 49 33.19 -16.77 -15.61
CA LYS A 49 33.72 -17.19 -16.92
C LYS A 49 32.69 -16.99 -18.04
N ILE A 50 31.42 -17.36 -17.81
CA ILE A 50 30.35 -17.18 -18.79
C ILE A 50 30.08 -15.70 -19.03
N GLU A 51 30.05 -14.87 -17.99
CA GLU A 51 29.87 -13.43 -18.11
C GLU A 51 31.03 -12.77 -18.88
N ALA A 52 32.28 -13.20 -18.63
CA ALA A 52 33.46 -12.76 -19.36
C ALA A 52 33.43 -13.20 -20.84
N ALA A 53 32.83 -14.35 -21.15
CA ALA A 53 32.65 -14.85 -22.52
C ALA A 53 31.47 -14.22 -23.28
N GLY A 54 30.84 -13.18 -22.72
CA GLY A 54 29.72 -12.47 -23.35
C GLY A 54 28.35 -12.74 -22.73
N GLY A 55 28.29 -13.54 -21.66
CA GLY A 55 27.09 -13.87 -20.89
C GLY A 55 26.19 -14.91 -21.54
N MET A 56 25.02 -15.14 -20.94
CA MET A 56 24.05 -16.15 -21.38
C MET A 56 22.70 -15.51 -21.69
N MET A 57 22.05 -15.92 -22.78
CA MET A 57 20.68 -15.48 -23.12
C MET A 57 19.63 -16.19 -22.27
N THR A 58 18.45 -15.58 -22.10
CA THR A 58 17.28 -16.27 -21.54
C THR A 58 16.83 -17.40 -22.46
N GLN A 59 16.09 -18.38 -21.94
CA GLN A 59 15.59 -19.52 -22.75
C GLN A 59 14.70 -19.06 -23.92
N GLU A 60 14.01 -17.93 -23.75
CA GLU A 60 13.16 -17.31 -24.76
C GLU A 60 13.96 -16.41 -25.74
N GLY A 61 15.28 -16.27 -25.56
CA GLY A 61 16.16 -15.50 -26.46
C GLY A 61 15.97 -13.97 -26.43
N GLU A 62 14.99 -13.48 -25.68
CA GLU A 62 14.60 -12.06 -25.70
C GLU A 62 15.63 -11.13 -25.04
N ARG A 63 16.35 -11.60 -24.02
CA ARG A 63 17.31 -10.78 -23.27
C ARG A 63 18.50 -11.57 -22.74
N ARG A 64 19.61 -10.88 -22.47
CA ARG A 64 20.75 -11.44 -21.71
C ARG A 64 20.38 -11.61 -20.23
N ARG A 65 20.81 -12.70 -19.62
CA ARG A 65 20.70 -12.95 -18.17
C ARG A 65 21.65 -12.03 -17.42
N THR A 66 21.27 -11.62 -16.21
CA THR A 66 22.19 -10.97 -15.27
C THR A 66 23.18 -12.00 -14.71
N PRO A 67 24.33 -11.58 -14.15
CA PRO A 67 25.27 -12.49 -13.49
C PRO A 67 24.59 -13.39 -12.45
N GLY A 68 23.76 -12.83 -11.56
CA GLY A 68 22.93 -13.61 -10.64
C GLY A 68 21.97 -14.58 -11.36
N GLY A 69 21.35 -14.13 -12.46
CA GLY A 69 20.50 -14.97 -13.30
C GLY A 69 21.22 -16.14 -13.96
N VAL A 70 22.51 -15.99 -14.32
CA VAL A 70 23.37 -17.06 -14.83
C VAL A 70 23.73 -18.03 -13.70
N PHE A 71 24.17 -17.52 -12.55
CA PHE A 71 24.49 -18.35 -11.38
C PHE A 71 23.32 -19.24 -10.98
N PHE A 72 22.13 -18.65 -10.77
CA PHE A 72 20.95 -19.41 -10.39
C PHE A 72 20.50 -20.40 -11.48
N TYR A 73 20.78 -20.13 -12.75
CA TYR A 73 20.50 -21.06 -13.84
C TYR A 73 21.42 -22.30 -13.76
N LEU A 74 22.73 -22.11 -13.57
CA LEU A 74 23.71 -23.20 -13.47
C LEU A 74 23.43 -24.11 -12.28
N VAL A 75 23.28 -23.53 -11.08
CA VAL A 75 23.07 -24.32 -9.85
C VAL A 75 21.77 -25.10 -9.93
N LYS A 76 20.68 -24.52 -10.47
CA LYS A 76 19.41 -25.22 -10.65
C LYS A 76 19.57 -26.42 -11.59
N GLY A 77 20.38 -26.31 -12.64
CA GLY A 77 20.65 -27.44 -13.56
C GLY A 77 21.39 -28.60 -12.90
N LYS A 78 22.22 -28.33 -11.88
CA LYS A 78 23.12 -29.31 -11.23
C LYS A 78 22.58 -29.90 -9.93
N MET A 79 21.38 -29.49 -9.48
CA MET A 79 20.78 -29.95 -8.22
C MET A 79 19.82 -31.12 -8.41
N GLU A 80 19.84 -32.08 -7.48
CA GLU A 80 18.79 -33.09 -7.34
C GLU A 80 17.41 -32.44 -7.10
N PRO A 81 16.30 -32.99 -7.65
CA PRO A 81 14.97 -32.38 -7.54
C PRO A 81 14.52 -32.08 -6.10
N ASN A 82 14.81 -32.98 -5.17
CA ASN A 82 14.42 -32.83 -3.76
C ASN A 82 15.14 -31.65 -3.09
N VAL A 83 16.45 -31.52 -3.30
CA VAL A 83 17.25 -30.40 -2.77
C VAL A 83 16.83 -29.09 -3.44
N ARG A 84 16.58 -29.14 -4.76
CA ARG A 84 16.10 -27.99 -5.52
C ARG A 84 14.78 -27.45 -4.99
N GLN A 85 13.86 -28.32 -4.59
CA GLN A 85 12.55 -27.90 -4.06
C GLN A 85 12.63 -27.34 -2.64
N ILE A 86 13.60 -27.78 -1.82
CA ILE A 86 13.88 -27.18 -0.51
C ILE A 86 14.40 -25.75 -0.67
N ILE A 87 15.38 -25.56 -1.57
CA ILE A 87 16.04 -24.26 -1.80
C ILE A 87 15.12 -23.30 -2.58
N PHE A 88 14.39 -23.81 -3.57
CA PHE A 88 13.49 -23.07 -4.44
C PHE A 88 12.06 -23.66 -4.37
N PRO A 89 11.28 -23.36 -3.32
CA PRO A 89 9.96 -23.97 -3.09
C PRO A 89 8.93 -23.68 -4.20
N ASN A 90 9.14 -22.59 -4.95
CA ASN A 90 8.29 -22.21 -6.08
C ASN A 90 8.87 -22.64 -7.44
N PHE A 91 9.96 -23.43 -7.47
CA PHE A 91 10.54 -23.92 -8.71
C PHE A 91 9.61 -24.92 -9.40
N GLY A 92 9.31 -24.69 -10.68
CA GLY A 92 8.38 -25.55 -11.43
C GLY A 92 6.91 -25.35 -11.06
N GLN A 93 6.58 -24.53 -10.06
CA GLN A 93 5.22 -23.99 -9.92
C GLN A 93 5.02 -23.01 -11.06
N GLN A 94 4.45 -23.48 -12.18
CA GLN A 94 3.95 -22.59 -13.22
C GLN A 94 3.06 -21.55 -12.53
N ALA A 95 3.26 -20.27 -12.90
CA ALA A 95 2.30 -19.23 -12.55
C ALA A 95 0.91 -19.77 -12.89
N LYS A 96 0.02 -19.84 -11.90
CA LYS A 96 -1.32 -20.41 -12.07
C LYS A 96 -2.03 -19.67 -13.21
N GLY A 97 -2.06 -20.28 -14.39
CA GLY A 97 -2.70 -19.77 -15.60
C GLY A 97 -2.02 -18.53 -16.21
N GLY A 98 -1.92 -18.49 -17.53
CA GLY A 98 -1.64 -17.24 -18.25
C GLY A 98 -2.79 -16.24 -18.05
N VAL A 99 -2.49 -14.95 -18.14
CA VAL A 99 -3.53 -13.91 -18.25
C VAL A 99 -3.98 -13.87 -19.71
N VAL A 100 -5.28 -13.85 -19.95
CA VAL A 100 -5.80 -13.61 -21.29
C VAL A 100 -5.50 -12.17 -21.66
N GLU A 101 -4.75 -11.96 -22.73
CA GLU A 101 -4.46 -10.61 -23.24
C GLU A 101 -5.75 -9.93 -23.69
N TRP A 102 -5.81 -8.61 -23.53
CA TRP A 102 -7.03 -7.86 -23.84
C TRP A 102 -7.50 -8.06 -25.27
N LYS A 103 -6.57 -8.10 -26.23
CA LYS A 103 -6.88 -8.28 -27.66
C LYS A 103 -7.45 -9.67 -27.97
N ASP A 104 -7.10 -10.68 -27.17
CA ASP A 104 -7.41 -12.08 -27.44
C ASP A 104 -8.61 -12.60 -26.62
N ARG A 105 -9.27 -11.72 -25.86
CA ARG A 105 -10.37 -12.09 -24.95
C ARG A 105 -11.69 -12.46 -25.63
N GLY A 106 -11.82 -12.24 -26.94
CA GLY A 106 -13.09 -12.30 -27.68
C GLY A 106 -13.89 -13.58 -27.43
N GLU A 107 -13.29 -14.75 -27.69
CA GLU A 107 -13.97 -16.05 -27.51
C GLU A 107 -14.41 -16.30 -26.06
N TYR A 108 -13.63 -15.84 -25.08
CA TYR A 108 -13.94 -16.00 -23.66
C TYR A 108 -15.12 -15.11 -23.25
N VAL A 109 -15.16 -13.88 -23.77
CA VAL A 109 -16.27 -12.94 -23.53
C VAL A 109 -17.55 -13.46 -24.20
N GLU A 110 -17.49 -13.96 -25.43
CA GLU A 110 -18.65 -14.54 -26.12
C GLU A 110 -19.24 -15.73 -25.37
N LYS A 111 -18.38 -16.63 -24.86
CA LYS A 111 -18.80 -17.74 -23.99
C LYS A 111 -19.50 -17.23 -22.72
N ALA A 112 -18.98 -16.17 -22.10
CA ALA A 112 -19.58 -15.59 -20.90
C ALA A 112 -20.91 -14.87 -21.20
N LEU A 113 -21.05 -14.24 -22.36
CA LEU A 113 -22.27 -13.55 -22.79
C LEU A 113 -23.44 -14.50 -23.07
N ALA A 114 -23.19 -15.80 -23.19
CA ALA A 114 -24.22 -16.83 -23.41
C ALA A 114 -25.12 -17.06 -22.18
N ASP A 115 -24.61 -16.86 -20.97
CA ASP A 115 -25.36 -17.03 -19.71
C ASP A 115 -25.30 -15.76 -18.87
N LYS A 116 -26.26 -14.85 -19.11
CA LYS A 116 -26.28 -13.53 -18.48
C LYS A 116 -26.98 -13.58 -17.12
N GLY A 117 -26.26 -13.15 -16.08
CA GLY A 117 -26.85 -12.90 -14.76
C GLY A 117 -27.62 -11.59 -14.67
N GLU A 118 -28.29 -11.37 -13.53
CA GLU A 118 -29.02 -10.14 -13.22
C GLU A 118 -28.17 -9.20 -12.35
N LEU A 119 -28.05 -7.93 -12.76
CA LEU A 119 -27.40 -6.89 -11.98
C LEU A 119 -28.43 -6.07 -11.20
N ARG A 120 -28.31 -6.06 -9.86
CA ARG A 120 -29.24 -5.31 -8.98
C ARG A 120 -28.87 -3.85 -8.77
N ARG A 121 -27.57 -3.54 -8.81
CA ARG A 121 -27.06 -2.19 -8.54
C ARG A 121 -25.73 -1.99 -9.25
N VAL A 122 -25.61 -0.86 -9.92
CA VAL A 122 -24.35 -0.32 -10.43
C VAL A 122 -24.10 1.04 -9.80
N SER A 123 -22.85 1.33 -9.45
CA SER A 123 -22.43 2.66 -8.99
C SER A 123 -21.02 2.93 -9.45
N ILE A 124 -20.73 4.19 -9.75
CA ILE A 124 -19.41 4.67 -10.11
C ILE A 124 -19.06 5.91 -9.28
N THR A 125 -17.77 6.07 -8.98
CA THR A 125 -17.20 7.32 -8.46
C THR A 125 -16.21 7.87 -9.47
N VAL A 126 -16.51 9.03 -10.04
CA VAL A 126 -15.61 9.78 -10.93
C VAL A 126 -14.86 10.81 -10.11
N VAL A 127 -13.53 10.81 -10.21
CA VAL A 127 -12.66 11.77 -9.51
C VAL A 127 -11.74 12.45 -10.50
N GLY A 128 -11.78 13.77 -10.55
CA GLY A 128 -10.90 14.54 -11.42
C GLY A 128 -11.37 15.97 -11.63
N ARG A 129 -10.84 16.61 -12.67
CA ARG A 129 -11.31 17.93 -13.12
C ARG A 129 -12.02 17.79 -14.47
N PRO A 130 -13.19 18.43 -14.64
CA PRO A 130 -13.85 18.43 -15.93
C PRO A 130 -13.11 19.33 -16.90
N SER A 131 -12.98 18.89 -18.15
CA SER A 131 -12.38 19.66 -19.24
C SER A 131 -13.27 20.85 -19.62
N LYS A 132 -14.60 20.62 -19.61
CA LYS A 132 -15.62 21.64 -19.89
C LYS A 132 -16.84 21.37 -19.03
N VAL A 133 -17.45 22.46 -18.56
CA VAL A 133 -18.76 22.44 -17.89
C VAL A 133 -19.72 23.27 -18.71
N VAL A 134 -20.87 22.71 -19.05
CA VAL A 134 -21.97 23.38 -19.76
C VAL A 134 -23.15 23.44 -18.81
N ILE A 135 -23.78 24.61 -18.70
CA ILE A 135 -24.95 24.84 -17.85
C ILE A 135 -26.07 25.29 -18.78
N GLU A 136 -27.16 24.54 -18.78
CA GLU A 136 -28.37 24.84 -19.55
C GLU A 136 -29.58 24.70 -18.62
N GLU A 137 -30.24 25.82 -18.32
CA GLU A 137 -31.31 25.90 -17.33
C GLU A 137 -30.94 25.24 -15.98
N ASN A 138 -31.58 24.13 -15.65
CA ASN A 138 -31.36 23.37 -14.41
C ASN A 138 -30.44 22.14 -14.60
N SER A 139 -29.90 21.96 -15.80
CA SER A 139 -29.04 20.84 -16.18
C SER A 139 -27.60 21.30 -16.33
N VAL A 140 -26.69 20.54 -15.71
CA VAL A 140 -25.26 20.80 -15.79
C VAL A 140 -24.57 19.55 -16.30
N PHE A 141 -23.71 19.74 -17.30
CA PHE A 141 -22.96 18.70 -17.98
C PHE A 141 -21.47 18.94 -17.77
N ALA A 142 -20.74 17.93 -17.32
CA ALA A 142 -19.30 18.02 -17.10
C ALA A 142 -18.58 16.86 -17.78
N VAL A 143 -17.61 17.18 -18.64
CA VAL A 143 -16.89 16.18 -19.45
C VAL A 143 -15.55 15.85 -18.82
N PHE A 144 -15.24 14.55 -18.70
CA PHE A 144 -13.96 14.03 -18.23
C PHE A 144 -13.39 13.05 -19.27
N GLU A 145 -12.07 13.03 -19.38
CA GLU A 145 -11.34 11.99 -20.09
C GLU A 145 -10.53 11.19 -19.08
N TYR A 146 -10.51 9.87 -19.24
CA TYR A 146 -9.75 8.99 -18.38
C TYR A 146 -8.98 7.98 -19.22
N VAL A 147 -7.67 7.99 -19.06
CA VAL A 147 -6.80 6.93 -19.55
C VAL A 147 -6.58 5.97 -18.41
N HIS A 148 -6.91 4.70 -18.62
CA HIS A 148 -6.60 3.65 -17.65
C HIS A 148 -5.09 3.60 -17.45
N PRO A 149 -4.58 3.96 -16.25
CA PRO A 149 -3.15 3.87 -16.00
C PRO A 149 -2.75 2.41 -16.02
N ASN A 150 -1.52 2.13 -16.46
CA ASN A 150 -0.90 0.82 -16.28
C ASN A 150 -0.67 0.60 -14.77
N ALA A 151 -1.72 0.12 -14.10
CA ALA A 151 -1.79 -0.12 -12.67
C ALA A 151 -1.73 -1.63 -12.40
N PRO A 152 -1.27 -2.04 -11.20
CA PRO A 152 -1.25 -3.45 -10.85
C PRO A 152 -2.69 -3.96 -10.64
N TYR A 153 -3.26 -4.56 -11.67
CA TYR A 153 -4.49 -5.34 -11.55
C TYR A 153 -4.20 -6.67 -10.83
N PRO A 154 -5.20 -7.26 -10.15
CA PRO A 154 -5.07 -8.62 -9.63
C PRO A 154 -4.65 -9.59 -10.74
N ARG A 155 -3.85 -10.61 -10.37
CA ARG A 155 -3.42 -11.64 -11.33
C ARG A 155 -4.63 -12.29 -11.99
N GLY A 156 -4.59 -12.43 -13.31
CA GLY A 156 -5.66 -13.01 -14.12
C GLY A 156 -6.63 -12.00 -14.73
N VAL A 157 -6.56 -10.71 -14.34
CA VAL A 157 -7.39 -9.66 -14.95
C VAL A 157 -6.69 -9.13 -16.20
N PRO A 158 -7.35 -9.17 -17.38
CA PRO A 158 -6.81 -8.56 -18.59
C PRO A 158 -6.59 -7.05 -18.41
N GLN A 159 -5.44 -6.55 -18.87
CA GLN A 159 -5.12 -5.12 -18.82
C GLN A 159 -6.02 -4.34 -19.80
N PRO A 160 -6.74 -3.30 -19.38
CA PRO A 160 -7.56 -2.50 -20.29
C PRO A 160 -6.68 -1.77 -21.34
N PRO A 161 -7.27 -1.32 -22.46
CA PRO A 161 -6.53 -0.61 -23.49
C PRO A 161 -6.12 0.77 -22.99
N GLU A 162 -4.99 1.29 -23.47
CA GLU A 162 -4.48 2.63 -23.10
C GLU A 162 -5.23 3.78 -23.78
N LYS A 163 -6.36 3.50 -24.45
CA LYS A 163 -7.16 4.52 -25.12
C LYS A 163 -7.92 5.34 -24.07
N PRO A 164 -8.00 6.69 -24.21
CA PRO A 164 -8.85 7.49 -23.35
C PRO A 164 -10.34 7.15 -23.54
N ASP A 165 -11.04 6.99 -22.43
CA ASP A 165 -12.50 6.91 -22.38
C ASP A 165 -13.11 8.26 -22.00
N THR A 166 -14.23 8.62 -22.62
CA THR A 166 -14.95 9.87 -22.36
C THR A 166 -16.12 9.62 -21.41
N TYR A 167 -16.21 10.43 -20.36
CA TYR A 167 -17.30 10.41 -19.38
C TYR A 167 -18.03 11.74 -19.40
N VAL A 168 -19.36 11.70 -19.56
CA VAL A 168 -20.23 12.88 -19.47
C VAL A 168 -21.04 12.75 -18.19
N VAL A 169 -20.79 13.65 -17.25
CA VAL A 169 -21.49 13.69 -15.97
C VAL A 169 -22.68 14.64 -16.07
N TYR A 170 -23.87 14.12 -15.81
CA TYR A 170 -25.13 14.84 -15.72
C TYR A 170 -25.42 15.17 -14.26
N MET A 171 -25.61 16.45 -13.96
CA MET A 171 -25.91 16.91 -12.61
C MET A 171 -26.95 18.04 -12.59
N SER A 172 -27.70 18.10 -11.50
CA SER A 172 -28.64 19.21 -11.27
C SER A 172 -27.89 20.50 -10.95
N MET A 173 -28.50 21.64 -11.24
CA MET A 173 -27.97 22.95 -10.83
C MET A 173 -27.70 23.02 -9.31
N LYS A 174 -28.58 22.43 -8.49
CA LYS A 174 -28.40 22.32 -7.03
C LYS A 174 -27.11 21.57 -6.65
N HIS A 175 -26.73 20.52 -7.38
CA HIS A 175 -25.45 19.84 -7.13
C HIS A 175 -24.28 20.74 -7.53
N TRP A 176 -24.38 21.44 -8.66
CA TRP A 176 -23.32 22.30 -9.16
C TRP A 176 -23.03 23.48 -8.24
N GLU A 177 -24.05 24.17 -7.75
CA GLU A 177 -23.92 25.32 -6.84
C GLU A 177 -23.11 24.99 -5.58
N GLN A 178 -23.17 23.75 -5.09
CA GLN A 178 -22.41 23.31 -3.90
C GLN A 178 -20.89 23.27 -4.12
N VAL A 179 -20.46 23.08 -5.37
CA VAL A 179 -19.05 22.87 -5.73
C VAL A 179 -18.48 23.94 -6.66
N ALA A 180 -19.33 24.77 -7.28
CA ALA A 180 -18.92 25.77 -8.27
C ALA A 180 -17.78 26.68 -7.77
N ASP A 181 -17.84 27.13 -6.52
CA ASP A 181 -16.79 27.96 -5.92
C ASP A 181 -15.50 27.18 -5.64
N ALA A 182 -15.62 25.91 -5.25
CA ALA A 182 -14.46 25.06 -4.94
C ALA A 182 -13.69 24.69 -6.22
N VAL A 183 -14.38 24.45 -7.33
CA VAL A 183 -13.79 24.07 -8.63
C VAL A 183 -12.95 25.21 -9.25
N LYS A 184 -13.21 26.47 -8.88
CA LYS A 184 -12.38 27.63 -9.26
C LYS A 184 -10.92 27.46 -8.85
N ASN A 185 -10.65 26.73 -7.75
CA ASN A 185 -9.28 26.40 -7.36
C ASN A 185 -8.72 25.32 -8.32
N PRO A 186 -7.64 25.58 -9.09
CA PRO A 186 -7.08 24.64 -10.06
C PRO A 186 -6.54 23.34 -9.45
N LYS A 187 -6.31 23.30 -8.13
CA LYS A 187 -5.79 22.14 -7.40
C LYS A 187 -6.87 21.28 -6.74
N ASP A 188 -8.13 21.72 -6.78
CA ASP A 188 -9.24 20.92 -6.26
C ASP A 188 -9.79 20.01 -7.36
N GLU A 189 -10.32 18.86 -6.96
CA GLU A 189 -10.89 17.86 -7.88
C GLU A 189 -12.34 17.60 -7.47
N LEU A 190 -13.21 17.49 -8.47
CA LEU A 190 -14.57 16.99 -8.27
C LEU A 190 -14.52 15.51 -7.92
N ILE A 191 -15.42 15.13 -7.03
CA ILE A 191 -15.74 13.74 -6.70
C ILE A 191 -17.23 13.60 -6.94
N VAL A 192 -17.60 12.72 -7.87
CA VAL A 192 -18.99 12.50 -8.28
C VAL A 192 -19.32 11.03 -8.06
N ASP A 193 -20.30 10.75 -7.20
CA ASP A 193 -20.90 9.43 -7.07
C ASP A 193 -22.19 9.37 -7.89
N GLY A 194 -22.40 8.29 -8.63
CA GLY A 194 -23.56 8.16 -9.51
C GLY A 194 -23.82 6.77 -10.03
N THR A 195 -24.82 6.67 -10.89
CA THR A 195 -25.04 5.50 -11.76
C THR A 195 -24.44 5.78 -13.14
N ILE A 196 -24.18 4.72 -13.91
CA ILE A 196 -23.54 4.82 -15.22
C ILE A 196 -24.39 4.10 -16.26
N SER A 197 -24.42 4.67 -17.47
CA SER A 197 -24.96 4.04 -18.67
C SER A 197 -24.03 4.34 -19.84
N TRP A 198 -24.00 3.44 -20.82
CA TRP A 198 -23.46 3.78 -22.13
C TRP A 198 -24.45 4.69 -22.87
N ASP A 199 -23.94 5.71 -23.55
CA ASP A 199 -24.69 6.59 -24.45
C ASP A 199 -24.27 6.27 -25.90
N ASP A 200 -25.15 5.57 -26.62
CA ASP A 200 -24.94 5.16 -28.00
C ASP A 200 -24.92 6.35 -28.98
N GLU A 201 -25.65 7.43 -28.70
CA GLU A 201 -25.72 8.61 -29.57
C GLU A 201 -24.40 9.37 -29.58
N HIS A 202 -23.76 9.50 -28.40
CA HIS A 202 -22.53 10.26 -28.22
C HIS A 202 -21.27 9.39 -28.09
N ASN A 203 -21.41 8.05 -28.13
CA ASN A 203 -20.33 7.08 -27.93
C ASN A 203 -19.49 7.35 -26.67
N CYS A 204 -20.15 7.60 -25.54
CA CYS A 204 -19.49 7.92 -24.28
C CYS A 204 -20.17 7.28 -23.07
N LEU A 205 -19.52 7.36 -21.91
CA LEU A 205 -20.07 6.88 -20.65
C LEU A 205 -20.85 8.01 -19.97
N ALA A 206 -22.18 7.89 -19.94
CA ALA A 206 -23.07 8.81 -19.25
C ALA A 206 -23.12 8.47 -17.74
N VAL A 207 -22.76 9.44 -16.90
CA VAL A 207 -22.77 9.32 -15.44
C VAL A 207 -23.84 10.22 -14.86
N PHE A 208 -24.85 9.63 -14.21
CA PHE A 208 -25.94 10.35 -13.58
C PHE A 208 -25.61 10.58 -12.10
N SER A 209 -25.34 11.84 -11.75
CA SER A 209 -24.87 12.18 -10.40
C SER A 209 -25.97 11.97 -9.34
N THR A 210 -25.58 11.33 -8.25
CA THR A 210 -26.41 11.16 -7.04
C THR A 210 -25.85 11.95 -5.86
N ARG A 211 -24.52 12.18 -5.87
CA ARG A 211 -23.82 13.02 -4.90
C ARG A 211 -22.61 13.66 -5.57
N ILE A 212 -22.36 14.92 -5.25
CA ILE A 212 -21.21 15.67 -5.73
C ILE A 212 -20.52 16.37 -4.56
N THR A 213 -19.19 16.34 -4.55
CA THR A 213 -18.34 17.06 -3.60
C THR A 213 -17.00 17.37 -4.26
N THR A 214 -16.10 18.05 -3.55
CA THR A 214 -14.70 18.17 -3.95
C THR A 214 -13.77 17.56 -2.92
N ARG A 215 -12.51 17.31 -3.27
CA ARG A 215 -11.51 16.82 -2.30
C ARG A 215 -11.35 17.75 -1.11
N LEU A 216 -11.32 19.07 -1.32
CA LEU A 216 -11.18 20.03 -0.22
C LEU A 216 -12.44 20.07 0.66
N LEU A 217 -13.63 20.04 0.05
CA LEU A 217 -14.89 20.01 0.79
C LEU A 217 -15.03 18.74 1.63
N GLU A 218 -14.69 17.57 1.06
CA GLU A 218 -14.73 16.30 1.76
C GLU A 218 -13.72 16.27 2.92
N LYS A 219 -12.51 16.79 2.70
CA LYS A 219 -11.49 16.92 3.76
C LYS A 219 -11.96 17.83 4.90
N ARG A 220 -12.64 18.93 4.58
CA ARG A 220 -13.24 19.84 5.58
C ARG A 220 -14.33 19.13 6.38
N GLN A 221 -15.22 18.40 5.70
CA GLN A 221 -16.29 17.64 6.34
C GLN A 221 -15.75 16.57 7.30
N ARG A 222 -14.81 15.73 6.83
CA ARG A 222 -14.18 14.70 7.67
C ARG A 222 -13.50 15.27 8.92
N ARG A 223 -12.91 16.47 8.83
CA ARG A 223 -12.32 17.15 10.00
C ARG A 223 -13.38 17.59 11.00
N GLN A 224 -14.51 18.11 10.53
CA GLN A 224 -15.63 18.52 11.38
C GLN A 224 -16.30 17.32 12.05
N ASP A 225 -16.49 16.23 11.32
CA ASP A 225 -17.10 15.00 11.86
C ASP A 225 -16.23 14.40 12.96
N ARG A 226 -14.90 14.38 12.75
CA ARG A 226 -13.96 13.94 13.77
C ARG A 226 -13.98 14.82 15.03
N ALA A 227 -14.04 16.14 14.86
CA ALA A 227 -14.13 17.07 15.99
C ALA A 227 -15.45 16.92 16.78
N LYS A 228 -16.57 16.62 16.10
CA LYS A 228 -17.87 16.33 16.73
C LYS A 228 -17.87 15.01 17.49
N GLN A 229 -17.22 13.98 16.95
CA GLN A 229 -17.09 12.68 17.64
C GLN A 229 -16.21 12.78 18.90
N GLU A 230 -15.19 13.63 18.90
CA GLU A 230 -14.34 13.87 20.08
C GLU A 230 -15.07 14.64 21.19
N THR A 231 -16.05 15.49 20.85
CA THR A 231 -16.86 16.26 21.81
C THR A 231 -18.07 15.52 22.37
N GLN A 232 -18.54 14.44 21.73
CA GLN A 232 -19.71 13.66 22.16
C GLN A 232 -19.38 12.42 23.01
N LYS A 233 -18.11 12.16 23.36
CA LYS A 233 -17.79 11.13 24.37
C LYS A 233 -18.30 11.58 25.76
N PRO A 234 -19.17 10.82 26.44
CA PRO A 234 -19.74 11.24 27.71
C PRO A 234 -18.65 11.33 28.79
N LYS A 235 -18.59 12.48 29.49
CA LYS A 235 -17.90 12.60 30.79
C LYS A 235 -18.56 11.61 31.75
N LYS A 236 -17.80 10.65 32.28
CA LYS A 236 -18.25 9.79 33.39
C LYS A 236 -18.79 10.69 34.51
N THR A 237 -20.08 10.57 34.77
CA THR A 237 -20.81 11.30 35.81
C THR A 237 -20.44 10.79 37.20
N ASP A 238 -20.15 11.74 38.09
CA ASP A 238 -19.99 11.55 39.53
C ASP A 238 -21.20 10.81 40.16
N LYS A 239 -20.91 9.86 41.06
CA LYS A 239 -21.91 9.09 41.81
C LYS A 239 -22.10 9.71 43.20
N PRO A 240 -23.33 9.80 43.73
CA PRO A 240 -23.65 10.64 44.89
C PRO A 240 -23.21 10.04 46.24
N THR A 241 -22.89 10.95 47.14
CA THR A 241 -22.42 10.79 48.53
C THR A 241 -23.45 10.10 49.45
N ARG A 242 -23.01 9.10 50.23
CA ARG A 242 -23.69 8.62 51.44
C ARG A 242 -22.74 8.75 52.64
N LYS A 243 -23.27 9.29 53.75
CA LYS A 243 -22.59 9.54 55.04
C LYS A 243 -22.24 8.23 55.79
N PRO A 244 -21.28 8.27 56.74
CA PRO A 244 -20.61 7.09 57.29
C PRO A 244 -21.23 6.61 58.61
N GLU A 245 -21.17 5.31 58.88
CA GLU A 245 -21.24 4.78 60.24
C GLU A 245 -20.40 3.50 60.38
N ASP A 246 -19.80 3.39 61.56
CA ASP A 246 -18.75 2.50 62.02
C ASP A 246 -19.00 0.99 61.86
N SER A 247 -17.93 0.24 61.56
CA SER A 247 -17.29 -0.73 62.48
C SER A 247 -16.58 -1.91 61.76
N ARG A 248 -15.24 -1.83 61.82
CA ARG A 248 -14.23 -2.88 62.09
C ARG A 248 -14.45 -4.37 61.69
N VAL A 249 -13.59 -4.78 60.75
CA VAL A 249 -12.55 -5.86 60.79
C VAL A 249 -12.74 -7.07 59.86
N SER A 250 -11.70 -7.25 59.01
CA SER A 250 -11.18 -8.50 58.38
C SER A 250 -12.04 -9.07 57.23
N SER A 251 -11.58 -9.26 55.99
CA SER A 251 -10.24 -9.62 55.48
C SER A 251 -10.19 -9.59 53.94
N VAL A 252 -8.94 -9.62 53.42
CA VAL A 252 -8.48 -10.07 52.10
C VAL A 252 -8.60 -9.13 50.89
N ALA A 253 -7.44 -8.51 50.59
CA ALA A 253 -6.83 -8.25 49.29
C ALA A 253 -7.66 -7.60 48.16
N SER A 254 -7.38 -6.33 47.87
CA SER A 254 -6.36 -5.97 46.86
C SER A 254 -6.50 -4.50 46.51
N SER A 255 -5.44 -3.77 46.83
CA SER A 255 -5.14 -2.34 46.69
C SER A 255 -5.67 -1.63 45.45
N LEU A 256 -6.35 -0.50 45.70
CA LEU A 256 -6.16 0.75 44.96
C LEU A 256 -4.69 1.18 45.05
N ASP A 257 -4.11 1.63 43.93
CA ASP A 257 -3.17 2.76 43.88
C ASP A 257 -3.03 3.27 42.43
N LEU A 258 -3.37 4.54 42.20
CA LEU A 258 -2.81 5.41 41.17
C LEU A 258 -1.86 6.35 41.97
N PRO A 259 -0.59 6.63 41.58
CA PRO A 259 -0.21 7.19 40.27
C PRO A 259 1.27 6.88 39.85
N GLU A 260 1.66 5.62 39.69
CA GLU A 260 3.01 5.26 39.16
C GLU A 260 3.06 5.19 37.61
N ASP A 261 1.91 5.01 36.97
CA ASP A 261 1.82 4.68 35.55
C ASP A 261 2.08 5.90 34.62
N THR A 262 1.65 7.10 35.01
CA THR A 262 1.82 8.31 34.21
C THR A 262 3.28 8.77 34.12
N ALA A 263 4.05 8.62 35.21
CA ALA A 263 5.47 8.96 35.22
C ALA A 263 6.30 7.97 34.37
N ALA A 264 5.96 6.67 34.43
CA ALA A 264 6.58 5.64 33.59
C ALA A 264 6.29 5.89 32.11
N GLU A 265 5.06 6.28 31.77
CA GLU A 265 4.67 6.57 30.39
C GLU A 265 5.31 7.86 29.85
N ILE A 266 5.45 8.90 30.68
CA ILE A 266 6.22 10.10 30.33
C ILE A 266 7.68 9.74 30.03
N ARG A 267 8.34 8.94 30.88
CA ARG A 267 9.74 8.51 30.66
C ARG A 267 9.89 7.72 29.36
N LYS A 268 8.95 6.83 29.06
CA LYS A 268 8.94 6.04 27.81
C LYS A 268 8.79 6.93 26.57
N LEU A 269 7.90 7.92 26.62
CA LEU A 269 7.72 8.88 25.54
C LEU A 269 8.93 9.80 25.35
N GLU A 270 9.60 10.20 26.44
CA GLU A 270 10.84 10.99 26.40
C GLU A 270 12.02 10.19 25.80
N GLN A 271 12.15 8.91 26.14
CA GLN A 271 13.13 8.01 25.49
C GLN A 271 12.85 7.88 24.00
N ALA A 272 11.60 7.62 23.62
CA ALA A 272 11.20 7.52 22.21
C ALA A 272 11.43 8.82 21.43
N ALA A 273 11.16 9.98 22.03
CA ALA A 273 11.44 11.29 21.43
C ALA A 273 12.95 11.52 21.23
N THR A 274 13.78 11.07 22.17
CA THR A 274 15.25 11.17 22.07
C THR A 274 15.79 10.35 20.90
N THR A 275 15.37 9.08 20.78
CA THR A 275 15.74 8.23 19.64
C THR A 275 15.26 8.79 18.29
N LEU A 276 14.08 9.43 18.27
CA LEU A 276 13.58 10.09 17.06
C LEU A 276 14.42 11.31 16.68
N ARG A 277 14.87 12.12 17.65
CA ARG A 277 15.78 13.26 17.40
C ARG A 277 17.12 12.79 16.81
N GLU A 278 17.68 11.71 17.34
CA GLU A 278 18.91 11.11 16.80
C GLU A 278 18.73 10.59 15.37
N ARG A 279 17.61 9.92 15.07
CA ARG A 279 17.29 9.44 13.72
C ARG A 279 17.05 10.57 12.73
N ILE A 280 16.39 11.65 13.16
CA ILE A 280 16.21 12.85 12.34
C ILE A 280 17.57 13.45 12.01
N ALA A 281 18.43 13.67 13.01
CA ALA A 281 19.77 14.21 12.83
C ALA A 281 20.63 13.35 11.87
N ALA A 282 20.59 12.02 12.02
CA ALA A 282 21.30 11.10 11.15
C ALA A 282 20.77 11.11 9.69
N LYS A 283 19.45 11.25 9.50
CA LYS A 283 18.86 11.37 8.15
C LYS A 283 19.15 12.71 7.50
N THR A 284 19.08 13.81 8.25
CA THR A 284 19.39 15.15 7.74
C THR A 284 20.86 15.29 7.40
N ALA A 285 21.78 14.69 8.17
CA ALA A 285 23.21 14.64 7.86
C ALA A 285 23.51 13.88 6.56
N LYS A 286 22.65 12.92 6.18
CA LYS A 286 22.72 12.17 4.92
C LYS A 286 21.93 12.84 3.78
N GLY A 287 21.44 14.07 3.95
CA GLY A 287 20.64 14.79 2.95
C GLY A 287 19.25 14.21 2.69
N GLN A 288 18.77 13.30 3.56
CA GLN A 288 17.47 12.64 3.42
C GLN A 288 16.38 13.41 4.17
N LYS A 289 15.15 13.45 3.61
CA LYS A 289 14.00 14.07 4.28
C LYS A 289 13.44 13.16 5.39
N ALA A 290 13.42 13.65 6.63
CA ALA A 290 12.91 12.92 7.81
C ALA A 290 11.43 13.27 8.14
N SER A 291 10.59 13.37 7.11
CA SER A 291 9.22 13.91 7.25
C SER A 291 8.29 13.08 8.15
N MET A 292 8.51 11.76 8.26
CA MET A 292 7.71 10.89 9.11
C MET A 292 8.17 10.99 10.57
N GLU A 293 9.48 10.96 10.79
CA GLU A 293 10.11 11.04 12.11
C GLU A 293 9.80 12.37 12.80
N GLU A 294 9.80 13.48 12.05
CA GLU A 294 9.39 14.80 12.57
C GLU A 294 7.93 14.83 13.02
N LYS A 295 7.03 14.13 12.32
CA LYS A 295 5.60 14.05 12.70
C LYS A 295 5.41 13.19 13.96
N LEU A 296 6.14 12.08 14.06
CA LEU A 296 6.15 11.21 15.24
C LEU A 296 6.70 11.94 16.47
N LEU A 297 7.79 12.69 16.31
CA LEU A 297 8.37 13.50 17.38
C LEU A 297 7.37 14.54 17.89
N ARG A 298 6.72 15.30 17.01
CA ARG A 298 5.69 16.28 17.39
C ARG A 298 4.49 15.64 18.10
N ASN A 299 4.14 14.40 17.75
CA ASN A 299 3.05 13.68 18.41
C ASN A 299 3.46 13.27 19.84
N ASN A 300 4.65 12.70 19.99
CA ASN A 300 5.18 12.31 21.31
C ASN A 300 5.33 13.54 22.23
N GLU A 301 5.84 14.67 21.74
CA GLU A 301 5.96 15.90 22.51
C GLU A 301 4.60 16.44 22.98
N ARG A 302 3.56 16.35 22.14
CA ARG A 302 2.19 16.72 22.52
C ARG A 302 1.61 15.79 23.59
N GLN A 303 1.87 14.48 23.49
CA GLN A 303 1.42 13.51 24.48
C GLN A 303 2.13 13.72 25.83
N ILE A 304 3.43 13.98 25.81
CA ILE A 304 4.21 14.33 27.02
C ILE A 304 3.65 15.60 27.68
N ALA A 305 3.40 16.65 26.90
CA ALA A 305 2.83 17.90 27.42
C ALA A 305 1.47 17.68 28.09
N LYS A 306 0.59 16.91 27.44
CA LYS A 306 -0.74 16.58 27.97
C LYS A 306 -0.67 15.75 29.25
N LEU A 307 0.23 14.77 29.30
CA LEU A 307 0.43 13.92 30.48
C LEU A 307 1.04 14.71 31.66
N LYS A 308 1.96 15.63 31.38
CA LYS A 308 2.53 16.55 32.39
C LYS A 308 1.50 17.54 32.92
N GLU A 309 0.56 17.99 32.10
CA GLU A 309 -0.53 18.88 32.50
C GLU A 309 -1.58 18.14 33.34
N SER A 310 -1.86 16.87 33.05
CA SER A 310 -2.75 16.03 33.87
C SER A 310 -2.14 15.51 35.17
N ALA A 311 -0.82 15.65 35.34
CA ALA A 311 -0.09 15.25 36.53
C ALA A 311 0.21 16.43 37.49
N ARG A 312 -0.24 17.65 37.14
CA ARG A 312 -0.26 18.83 38.02
C ARG A 312 -1.62 18.97 38.67
#